data_AF-A0A1H1XWX2-F1
#
_entry.id   AF-A0A1H1XWX2-F1
#
_cell.length_a   1.000
_cell.length_b   1.000
_cell.length_c   1.000
_cell.angle_alpha   90.00
_cell.angle_beta   90.00
_cell.angle_gamma   90.00
#
_symmetry.space_group_name_H-M   'P 1'
#
loop_
_entity.id
_entity.type
_entity.pdbx_description
1 polymer ?
#
loop_
_entity_poly.entity_id
_entity_poly.type
_entity_poly.pdbx_seq_one_letter_code
_entity_poly.pdbx_strand_id
1 'polypeptide(L)'
;MIRIDEIWLATEPLDMRAGPDKALARVIQVFGAARPHCAYLFANKRGNRMKVLIHDGLGIWLCARRLNRGKFHWAEAWRGDRVNLTDEQLVALAQGLPWQRMGDAGVISML
;
A
#
# COMPACT_ATOMS: atom_id res chain seq x y z
N MET A 1 8.10 -2.77 17.54
CA MET A 1 7.45 -2.87 16.21
C MET A 1 6.88 -1.49 15.88
N ILE A 2 6.95 -1.01 14.63
CA ILE A 2 6.39 0.31 14.25
C ILE A 2 4.86 0.20 14.28
N ARG A 3 4.17 1.11 14.97
CA ARG A 3 2.71 1.15 15.04
C ARG A 3 2.11 1.62 13.71
N ILE A 4 1.13 0.87 13.20
CA ILE A 4 0.38 1.18 11.98
C ILE A 4 -1.10 0.93 12.30
N ASP A 5 -1.92 1.97 12.19
CA ASP A 5 -3.36 1.95 12.46
C ASP A 5 -4.18 1.91 11.16
N GLU A 6 -3.66 2.50 10.07
CA GLU A 6 -4.30 2.49 8.75
C GLU A 6 -3.31 2.16 7.63
N ILE A 7 -3.76 1.37 6.66
CA ILE A 7 -2.98 0.97 5.50
C ILE A 7 -3.70 1.41 4.24
N TRP A 8 -2.99 2.15 3.40
CA TRP A 8 -3.54 2.74 2.20
C TRP A 8 -2.71 2.35 0.99
N LEU A 9 -3.37 1.92 -0.07
CA LEU A 9 -2.77 1.53 -1.33
C LEU A 9 -3.15 2.52 -2.43
N ALA A 10 -2.16 3.09 -3.11
CA ALA A 10 -2.38 3.94 -4.28
C ALA A 10 -2.57 3.07 -5.54
N THR A 11 -3.52 3.41 -6.40
CA THR A 11 -3.75 2.67 -7.65
C THR A 11 -2.78 3.09 -8.75
N GLU A 12 -2.37 4.35 -8.77
CA GLU A 12 -1.37 4.86 -9.71
C GLU A 12 0.09 4.52 -9.32
N PRO A 13 0.96 4.22 -10.29
CA PRO A 13 2.32 3.78 -10.02
C PRO A 13 3.24 4.90 -9.53
N LEU A 14 4.26 4.53 -8.75
CA LEU A 14 5.37 5.39 -8.34
C LEU A 14 6.67 5.01 -9.08
N ASP A 15 7.47 6.01 -9.45
CA ASP A 15 8.85 5.78 -9.90
C ASP A 15 9.69 5.26 -8.72
N MET A 16 10.28 4.09 -8.85
CA MET A 16 11.06 3.45 -7.78
C MET A 16 12.36 4.18 -7.44
N ARG A 17 12.78 5.17 -8.25
CA ARG A 17 13.87 6.09 -7.93
C ARG A 17 13.47 7.17 -6.91
N ALA A 18 12.17 7.35 -6.64
CA ALA A 18 11.69 8.36 -5.69
C ALA A 18 12.17 8.10 -4.26
N GLY A 19 12.98 8.99 -3.69
CA GLY A 19 13.37 8.96 -2.28
C GLY A 19 12.22 9.33 -1.32
N PRO A 20 12.49 9.43 -0.01
CA PRO A 20 11.50 9.76 1.02
C PRO A 20 10.66 11.00 0.69
N ASP A 21 11.27 12.12 0.33
CA ASP A 21 10.55 13.38 0.08
C ASP A 21 9.63 13.29 -1.14
N LYS A 22 10.09 12.65 -2.22
CA LYS A 22 9.28 12.46 -3.43
C LYS A 22 8.13 11.47 -3.19
N ALA A 23 8.36 10.44 -2.37
CA ALA A 23 7.30 9.54 -1.94
C ALA A 23 6.29 10.25 -1.03
N LEU A 24 6.74 11.10 -0.11
CA LEU A 24 5.89 11.91 0.76
C LEU A 24 5.03 12.89 -0.05
N ALA A 25 5.63 13.61 -1.00
CA ALA A 25 4.91 14.49 -1.91
C ALA A 25 3.81 13.73 -2.68
N ARG A 26 4.10 12.49 -3.09
CA ARG A 26 3.11 11.62 -3.72
C ARG A 26 2.01 11.20 -2.75
N VAL A 27 2.34 10.92 -1.49
CA VAL A 27 1.34 10.65 -0.46
C VAL A 27 0.40 11.83 -0.27
N ILE A 28 0.94 13.05 -0.16
CA ILE A 28 0.12 14.26 -0.03
C ILE A 28 -0.78 14.45 -1.25
N GLN A 29 -0.24 14.25 -2.46
CA GLN A 29 -1.02 14.39 -3.70
C GLN A 29 -2.19 13.39 -3.78
N VAL A 30 -1.99 12.12 -3.40
CA VAL A 30 -3.01 11.06 -3.56
C VAL A 30 -3.95 10.98 -2.36
N PHE A 31 -3.42 11.17 -1.14
CA PHE A 31 -4.16 10.93 0.09
C PHE A 31 -4.56 12.21 0.85
N GLY A 32 -4.05 13.37 0.43
CA GLY A 32 -4.29 14.68 1.03
C GLY A 32 -3.33 15.02 2.19
N ALA A 33 -2.86 14.02 2.93
CA ALA A 33 -1.86 14.17 3.99
C ALA A 33 -1.19 12.83 4.29
N ALA A 34 0.02 12.89 4.86
CA ALA A 34 0.60 11.75 5.57
C ALA A 34 0.22 11.87 7.05
N ARG A 35 -0.63 10.97 7.54
CA ARG A 35 -1.13 10.98 8.92
C ARG A 35 -0.27 10.07 9.81
N PRO A 36 -0.12 10.39 11.11
CA PRO A 36 0.48 9.49 12.09
C PRO A 36 -0.06 8.07 12.03
N HIS A 37 0.83 7.10 12.23
CA HIS A 37 0.56 5.66 12.24
C HIS A 37 -0.10 5.15 10.95
N CYS A 38 0.13 5.79 9.80
CA CYS A 38 -0.39 5.31 8.52
C CYS A 38 0.72 4.77 7.62
N ALA A 39 0.40 3.71 6.87
CA ALA A 39 1.26 3.15 5.83
C ALA A 39 0.67 3.41 4.44
N TYR A 40 1.48 3.93 3.53
CA TYR A 40 1.09 4.27 2.16
C TYR A 40 1.89 3.46 1.14
N LEU A 41 1.20 2.60 0.41
CA LEU A 41 1.77 1.62 -0.50
C LEU A 41 1.68 2.10 -1.94
N PHE A 42 2.79 1.94 -2.66
CA PHE A 42 2.88 2.22 -4.08
C PHE A 42 3.60 1.09 -4.81
N ALA A 43 3.07 0.68 -5.96
CA ALA A 43 3.78 -0.20 -6.89
C ALA A 43 4.47 0.59 -7.99
N ASN A 44 5.47 -0.02 -8.63
CA ASN A 44 5.94 0.45 -9.93
C ASN A 44 4.98 0.02 -11.05
N LYS A 45 5.08 0.65 -12.22
CA LYS A 45 4.26 0.32 -13.40
C LYS A 45 4.31 -1.16 -13.81
N ARG A 46 5.40 -1.87 -13.50
CA ARG A 46 5.54 -3.31 -13.80
C ARG A 46 4.89 -4.22 -12.75
N GLY A 47 4.51 -3.68 -11.59
CA GLY A 47 3.93 -4.42 -10.47
C GLY A 47 4.91 -5.39 -9.79
N ASN A 48 6.23 -5.20 -9.91
CA ASN A 48 7.22 -6.12 -9.33
C ASN A 48 8.07 -5.51 -8.22
N ARG A 49 7.86 -4.23 -7.92
CA ARG A 49 8.48 -3.51 -6.81
C ARG A 49 7.42 -2.67 -6.13
N MET A 50 7.50 -2.62 -4.81
CA MET A 50 6.63 -1.83 -3.96
C MET A 50 7.47 -0.93 -3.07
N LYS A 51 6.99 0.29 -2.83
CA LYS A 51 7.45 1.15 -1.74
C LYS A 51 6.32 1.35 -0.74
N VAL A 52 6.70 1.43 0.53
CA VAL A 52 5.79 1.70 1.64
C VAL A 52 6.34 2.89 2.41
N LEU A 53 5.63 4.02 2.40
CA LEU A 53 5.93 5.15 3.26
C LEU A 53 5.12 5.01 4.55
N ILE A 54 5.78 4.99 5.70
CA ILE A 54 5.13 4.85 7.01
C ILE A 54 5.40 6.12 7.80
N HIS A 55 4.36 6.77 8.31
CA HIS A 55 4.52 7.84 9.29
C HIS A 55 4.36 7.23 10.68
N ASP A 56 5.38 7.26 11.52
CA ASP A 56 5.35 6.57 12.83
C ASP A 56 4.78 7.42 13.98
N GLY A 57 4.51 8.70 13.71
CA GLY A 57 3.98 9.69 14.65
C GLY A 57 4.97 10.83 14.91
N LEU A 58 6.26 10.58 14.67
CA LEU A 58 7.35 11.55 14.85
C LEU A 58 8.09 11.84 13.55
N GLY A 59 8.13 10.87 12.64
CA GLY A 59 8.78 10.99 11.35
C GLY A 59 8.28 9.96 10.34
N ILE A 60 9.06 9.79 9.27
CA ILE A 60 8.73 8.90 8.17
C ILE A 60 9.79 7.82 7.96
N TRP A 61 9.32 6.64 7.58
CA TRP A 61 10.11 5.52 7.10
C TRP A 61 9.75 5.25 5.65
N LEU A 62 10.74 4.87 4.83
CA LEU A 62 10.49 4.41 3.47
C LEU A 62 11.06 3.01 3.29
N CYS A 63 10.17 2.02 3.22
CA CYS A 63 10.52 0.63 2.97
C CYS A 63 10.40 0.31 1.48
N ALA A 64 11.28 -0.57 0.99
CA ALA A 64 11.18 -1.12 -0.36
C ALA A 64 11.01 -2.63 -0.29
N ARG A 65 10.07 -3.16 -1.08
CA ARG A 65 9.78 -4.60 -1.18
C ARG A 65 9.88 -5.05 -2.63
N ARG A 66 10.60 -6.16 -2.86
CA ARG A 66 10.70 -6.84 -4.14
C ARG A 66 10.50 -8.33 -3.94
N LEU A 67 9.61 -8.94 -4.72
CA LEU A 67 9.47 -10.39 -4.73
C LEU A 67 10.70 -11.03 -5.41
N ASN A 68 11.10 -12.21 -4.93
CA ASN A 68 12.18 -12.97 -5.57
C ASN A 68 11.77 -13.46 -6.96
N ARG A 69 10.48 -13.80 -7.13
CA ARG A 69 9.85 -14.19 -8.40
C ARG A 69 8.43 -13.62 -8.45
N GLY A 70 7.91 -13.39 -9.65
CA GLY A 70 6.52 -12.94 -9.86
C GLY A 70 6.30 -11.43 -9.74
N LYS A 71 5.04 -11.06 -9.53
CA LYS A 71 4.53 -9.69 -9.42
C LYS A 71 3.51 -9.61 -8.28
N PHE A 72 3.31 -8.42 -7.76
CA PHE A 72 2.22 -8.12 -6.83
C PHE A 72 0.89 -8.12 -7.59
N HIS A 73 -0.16 -8.69 -6.97
CA HIS A 73 -1.52 -8.53 -7.44
C HIS A 73 -2.02 -7.14 -7.07
N TRP A 74 -1.74 -6.13 -7.91
CA TRP A 74 -2.10 -4.74 -7.61
C TRP A 74 -3.58 -4.44 -7.88
N ALA A 75 -4.05 -3.26 -7.45
CA ALA A 75 -5.44 -2.83 -7.52
C ALA A 75 -5.89 -2.36 -8.93
N GLU A 76 -5.44 -3.01 -10.01
CA GLU A 76 -5.76 -2.63 -11.40
C GLU A 76 -7.27 -2.65 -11.71
N ALA A 77 -8.09 -3.32 -10.88
CA ALA A 77 -9.52 -3.51 -11.08
C ALA A 77 -10.45 -2.53 -10.33
N TRP A 78 -9.93 -1.60 -9.53
CA TRP A 78 -10.77 -0.74 -8.66
C TRP A 78 -10.95 0.67 -9.22
N ARG A 79 -12.20 1.16 -9.24
CA ARG A 79 -12.53 2.55 -9.63
C ARG A 79 -12.19 3.49 -8.48
N GLY A 80 -10.97 4.04 -8.49
CA GLY A 80 -10.55 5.08 -7.55
C GLY A 80 -9.02 5.20 -7.46
N ASP A 81 -8.57 6.27 -6.82
CA ASP A 81 -7.13 6.59 -6.75
C ASP A 81 -6.42 5.89 -5.57
N ARG A 82 -7.22 5.37 -4.63
CA ARG A 82 -6.76 4.75 -3.37
C ARG A 82 -7.69 3.68 -2.83
N VAL A 83 -7.13 2.70 -2.10
CA VAL A 83 -7.82 1.61 -1.42
C VAL A 83 -7.32 1.50 0.02
N ASN A 84 -8.21 1.33 1.00
CA ASN A 84 -7.83 1.00 2.37
C ASN A 84 -7.66 -0.53 2.49
N LEU A 85 -6.59 -0.99 3.13
CA LEU A 85 -6.30 -2.41 3.33
C LEU A 85 -6.41 -2.79 4.80
N THR A 86 -6.84 -4.03 5.04
CA THR A 86 -6.65 -4.68 6.33
C THR A 86 -5.21 -5.21 6.47
N ASP A 87 -4.81 -5.53 7.70
CA ASP A 87 -3.51 -6.16 7.98
C ASP A 87 -3.35 -7.49 7.22
N GLU A 88 -4.41 -8.30 7.17
CA GLU A 88 -4.41 -9.58 6.44
C GLU A 88 -4.17 -9.37 4.94
N GLN A 89 -4.83 -8.36 4.35
CA GLN A 89 -4.64 -8.02 2.94
C GLN A 89 -3.22 -7.53 2.66
N LEU A 90 -2.64 -6.73 3.56
CA LEU A 90 -1.24 -6.30 3.46
C LEU A 90 -0.28 -7.49 3.52
N VAL A 91 -0.49 -8.43 4.44
CA VAL A 91 0.35 -9.63 4.58
C VAL A 91 0.31 -10.50 3.33
N ALA A 92 -0.88 -10.72 2.74
CA ALA A 92 -1.01 -11.43 1.48
C ALA A 92 -0.36 -10.69 0.31
N LEU A 93 -0.60 -9.37 0.19
CA LEU A 93 0.01 -8.53 -0.83
C LEU A 93 1.55 -8.55 -0.74
N ALA A 94 2.14 -8.43 0.45
CA ALA A 94 3.59 -8.42 0.65
C ALA A 94 4.28 -9.75 0.24
N GLN A 95 3.50 -10.84 0.23
CA GLN A 95 3.90 -12.16 -0.27
C GLN A 95 3.66 -12.33 -1.78
N GLY A 96 2.93 -11.41 -2.42
CA GLY A 96 2.55 -11.51 -3.82
C GLY A 96 1.35 -12.41 -4.05
N LEU A 97 0.48 -12.61 -3.05
CA LEU A 97 -0.76 -13.36 -3.16
C LEU A 97 -1.94 -12.44 -3.53
N PRO A 98 -3.02 -12.98 -4.14
CA PRO A 98 -4.28 -12.25 -4.27
C PRO A 98 -4.84 -11.91 -2.88
N TRP A 99 -5.20 -10.65 -2.66
CA TRP A 99 -5.65 -10.15 -1.36
C TRP A 99 -7.08 -9.57 -1.42
N GLN A 100 -7.60 -9.28 -2.61
CA GLN A 100 -8.83 -8.51 -2.82
C GLN A 100 -10.10 -9.13 -2.22
N ARG A 101 -10.08 -10.43 -1.90
CA ARG A 101 -11.21 -11.17 -1.33
C ARG A 101 -11.00 -11.57 0.13
N MET A 102 -9.97 -11.02 0.78
CA MET A 102 -9.65 -11.31 2.17
C MET A 102 -10.29 -10.28 3.11
N GLY A 103 -10.41 -10.63 4.40
CA GLY A 103 -11.10 -9.84 5.41
C GLY A 103 -12.62 -9.83 5.19
N ASP A 104 -13.26 -8.70 5.48
CA ASP A 104 -14.71 -8.55 5.44
C ASP A 104 -15.34 -8.82 4.06
N ALA A 105 -14.54 -8.71 2.99
CA ALA A 105 -14.97 -9.06 1.63
C ALA A 105 -15.28 -10.56 1.45
N GLY A 106 -14.81 -11.42 2.36
CA GLY A 106 -15.11 -12.85 2.41
C GLY A 106 -16.32 -13.20 3.28
N VAL A 107 -16.93 -12.22 3.97
CA VAL A 107 -18.05 -12.48 4.88
C VAL A 107 -19.31 -12.79 4.09
N ILE A 108 -19.83 -14.00 4.26
CA ILE A 108 -21.15 -14.39 3.78
C ILE A 108 -22.16 -13.96 4.85
N SER A 109 -22.99 -12.97 4.54
CA SER A 109 -24.09 -12.52 5.40
C SER A 109 -25.44 -12.88 4.79
N MET A 110 -26.41 -13.18 5.65
CA MET A 110 -27.83 -13.23 5.27
C MET A 110 -28.34 -11.79 5.28
N LEU A 111 -28.92 -11.33 4.16
CA LEU A 111 -29.63 -10.04 4.08
C LEU A 111 -30.79 -9.98 5.08
#